data_AF-A0A3P9MUR2-F1
#
_entry.id   AF-A0A3P9MUR2-F1
#
_cell.length_a   1.000
_cell.length_b   1.000
_cell.length_c   1.000
_cell.angle_alpha   90.00
_cell.angle_beta   90.00
_cell.angle_gamma   90.00
#
_symmetry.space_group_name_H-M   'P 1'
#
loop_
_entity.id
_entity.type
_entity.pdbx_description
1 polymer ?
#
loop_
_entity_poly.entity_id
_entity_poly.type
_entity_poly.pdbx_seq_one_letter_code
_entity_poly.pdbx_strand_id
1 'polypeptide(L)'
;MAFEAIVKKQITSLKGPCIKFIDMVSHELITTVYQCISKLSAFPQLREETERIIITEIREQENKCRDQVLLLIDIQLAYINTKHEDFIGSASTRNPQNVIQKGWLTISNIGIMKGGAKEFWFILSTESLSWYKDGEEKEKKYMLPLDNLKLRDVEKGFMSSKFVFAIFNTELRNVYKDYKCLELACNSQEELDSWKASLLRAGVYPERDAEQENGAQTFTDPQLERQVETIRNLVDSYMSIIYKTVRDLMPKTIMHLMINSVKEFISSELLAQLYALGECSALMDESPEQKQHREEVLRKHSALKEALTVIGEISTSTFTTPLPPPVDSSWIQHQRYKFDAFRAGVSKVDCPNYLPQMIFLIHTPRRGNPQQSQV
;
A
#
# COMPACT_ATOMS: atom_id res chain seq x y z
N MET A 1 -5.08 21.67 -28.38
CA MET A 1 -5.35 22.80 -27.46
C MET A 1 -6.16 22.38 -26.23
N ALA A 2 -7.33 21.73 -26.36
CA ALA A 2 -8.12 21.29 -25.18
C ALA A 2 -7.47 20.15 -24.36
N PHE A 3 -7.04 19.07 -25.01
CA PHE A 3 -6.36 17.92 -24.36
C PHE A 3 -5.16 18.36 -23.51
N GLU A 4 -4.21 19.09 -24.12
CA GLU A 4 -3.01 19.57 -23.45
C GLU A 4 -3.31 20.47 -22.24
N ALA A 5 -4.27 21.39 -22.37
CA ALA A 5 -4.66 22.28 -21.28
C ALA A 5 -5.22 21.49 -20.08
N ILE A 6 -6.07 20.48 -20.33
CA ILE A 6 -6.65 19.65 -19.28
C ILE A 6 -5.56 18.78 -18.63
N VAL A 7 -4.70 18.14 -19.42
CA VAL A 7 -3.59 17.33 -18.91
C VAL A 7 -2.67 18.18 -18.03
N LYS A 8 -2.21 19.34 -18.50
CA LYS A 8 -1.35 20.24 -17.71
C LYS A 8 -2.01 20.67 -16.40
N LYS A 9 -3.31 20.97 -16.43
CA LYS A 9 -4.07 21.29 -15.21
C LYS A 9 -4.08 20.13 -14.21
N GLN A 10 -4.31 18.91 -14.68
CA GLN A 10 -4.30 17.72 -13.81
C GLN A 10 -2.90 17.39 -13.28
N ILE A 11 -1.86 17.46 -14.12
CA ILE A 11 -0.47 17.24 -13.68
C ILE A 11 -0.09 18.29 -12.61
N THR A 12 -0.48 19.55 -12.79
CA THR A 12 -0.20 20.61 -11.80
C THR A 12 -0.83 20.29 -10.45
N SER A 13 -2.02 19.68 -10.42
CA SER A 13 -2.69 19.30 -9.18
C SER A 13 -1.95 18.22 -8.37
N LEU A 14 -0.99 17.51 -9.00
CA LEU A 14 -0.16 16.50 -8.31
C LEU A 14 0.89 17.11 -7.38
N LYS A 15 1.21 18.41 -7.50
CA LYS A 15 2.18 19.08 -6.61
C LYS A 15 1.79 18.93 -5.14
N GLY A 16 0.54 19.23 -4.79
CA GLY A 16 0.02 19.13 -3.43
C GLY A 16 0.20 17.75 -2.78
N PRO A 17 -0.34 16.65 -3.36
CA PRO A 17 -0.20 15.32 -2.78
C PRO A 17 1.26 14.83 -2.72
N CYS A 18 2.11 15.20 -3.68
CA CYS A 18 3.52 14.82 -3.66
C CYS A 18 4.28 15.51 -2.51
N ILE A 19 4.04 16.81 -2.28
CA ILE A 19 4.62 17.52 -1.13
C ILE A 19 4.11 16.95 0.19
N LYS A 20 2.80 16.68 0.30
CA LYS A 20 2.23 16.06 1.50
C LYS A 20 2.86 14.70 1.80
N PHE A 21 3.20 13.91 0.77
CA PHE A 21 3.88 12.64 0.97
C PHE A 21 5.28 12.82 1.56
N ILE A 22 6.04 13.81 1.09
CA ILE A 22 7.34 14.18 1.67
C ILE A 22 7.17 14.59 3.15
N ASP A 23 6.17 15.41 3.46
CA ASP A 23 5.91 15.85 4.84
C ASP A 23 5.62 14.68 5.78
N MET A 24 4.82 13.71 5.33
CA MET A 24 4.50 12.50 6.09
C MET A 24 5.75 11.65 6.35
N VAL A 25 6.61 11.47 5.35
CA VAL A 25 7.85 10.71 5.52
C VAL A 25 8.84 11.44 6.43
N SER A 26 8.98 12.77 6.29
CA SER A 26 9.81 13.59 7.18
C SER A 26 9.35 13.46 8.63
N HIS A 27 8.04 13.54 8.87
CA HIS A 27 7.46 13.40 10.21
C HIS A 27 7.74 12.02 10.83
N GLU A 28 7.58 10.95 10.04
CA GLU A 28 7.87 9.59 10.52
C GLU A 28 9.36 9.38 10.80
N LEU A 29 10.24 9.94 9.95
CA LEU A 29 11.68 9.87 10.15
C LEU A 29 12.10 10.59 11.43
N ILE A 30 11.56 11.80 11.68
CA ILE A 30 11.79 12.56 12.91
C ILE A 30 11.30 11.78 14.13
N THR A 31 10.12 11.17 14.05
CA THR A 31 9.56 10.35 15.12
C THR A 31 10.46 9.16 15.45
N THR A 32 10.98 8.48 14.42
CA THR A 32 11.93 7.38 14.57
C THR A 32 13.22 7.84 15.23
N VAL A 33 13.75 9.01 14.82
CA VAL A 33 14.93 9.61 15.43
C VAL A 33 14.72 9.89 16.91
N TYR A 34 13.58 10.47 17.31
CA TYR A 34 13.27 10.69 18.73
C TYR A 34 13.25 9.41 19.54
N GLN A 35 12.69 8.32 19.00
CA GLN A 35 12.71 7.01 19.66
C GLN A 35 14.13 6.50 19.87
N CYS A 36 15.01 6.66 18.90
CA CYS A 36 16.41 6.27 19.02
C CYS A 36 17.17 7.15 20.02
N ILE A 37 17.02 8.47 19.93
CA ILE A 37 17.71 9.46 20.76
C ILE A 37 17.29 9.37 22.23
N SER A 38 16.07 8.92 22.52
CA SER A 38 15.61 8.71 23.90
C SER A 38 16.51 7.78 24.73
N LYS A 39 17.29 6.91 24.06
CA LYS A 39 18.26 5.99 24.69
C LYS A 39 19.52 6.71 25.21
N LEU A 40 19.73 7.96 24.84
CA LEU A 40 20.84 8.80 25.30
C LEU A 40 20.50 9.60 26.57
N SER A 41 19.45 9.21 27.31
CA SER A 41 18.98 9.92 28.50
C SER A 41 20.03 10.09 29.61
N ALA A 42 21.03 9.21 29.65
CA ALA A 42 22.15 9.30 30.61
C ALA A 42 23.04 10.53 30.38
N PHE A 43 23.06 11.10 29.17
CA PHE A 43 23.88 12.26 28.78
C PHE A 43 22.98 13.32 28.13
N PRO A 44 22.32 14.20 28.93
CA PRO A 44 21.30 15.12 28.44
C PRO A 44 21.82 16.09 27.36
N GLN A 45 23.04 16.62 27.53
CA GLN A 45 23.62 17.54 26.56
C GLN A 45 23.94 16.85 25.23
N LEU A 46 24.56 15.66 25.26
CA LEU A 46 24.78 14.84 24.07
C LEU A 46 23.49 14.55 23.34
N ARG A 47 22.44 14.21 24.08
CA ARG A 47 21.11 13.95 23.54
C ARG A 47 20.57 15.16 22.78
N GLU A 48 20.57 16.34 23.40
CA GLU A 48 20.05 17.58 22.80
C GLU A 48 20.82 17.98 21.53
N GLU A 49 22.14 17.93 21.57
CA GLU A 49 22.96 18.30 20.41
C GLU A 49 22.85 17.28 19.27
N THR A 50 22.79 15.99 19.59
CA THR A 50 22.56 14.92 18.58
C THR A 50 21.19 15.12 17.92
N GLU A 51 20.17 15.42 18.71
CA GLU A 51 18.83 15.72 18.21
C GLU A 51 18.84 16.93 17.28
N ARG A 52 19.40 18.05 17.75
CA ARG A 52 19.48 19.29 16.99
C ARG A 52 20.17 19.08 15.63
N ILE A 53 21.30 18.40 15.62
CA ILE A 53 22.09 18.16 14.39
C ILE A 53 21.31 17.26 13.42
N ILE A 54 20.80 16.11 13.86
CA ILE A 54 20.07 15.18 12.98
C ILE A 54 18.77 15.79 12.44
N ILE A 55 18.01 16.51 13.29
CA ILE A 55 16.77 17.17 12.85
C ILE A 55 17.07 18.26 11.82
N THR A 56 18.16 19.01 12.00
CA THR A 56 18.59 20.03 11.02
C THR A 56 18.89 19.37 9.68
N GLU A 57 19.64 18.28 9.67
CA GLU A 57 19.96 17.52 8.45
C GLU A 57 18.68 17.00 7.77
N ILE A 58 17.74 16.43 8.52
CA ILE A 58 16.47 15.95 7.96
C ILE A 58 15.70 17.09 7.28
N ARG A 59 15.64 18.27 7.90
CA ARG A 59 14.95 19.43 7.31
C ARG A 59 15.64 19.95 6.05
N GLU A 60 16.97 19.90 6.01
CA GLU A 60 17.72 20.25 4.80
C GLU A 60 17.42 19.27 3.66
N GLN A 61 17.46 17.96 3.93
CA GLN A 61 17.16 16.95 2.92
C GLN A 61 15.68 16.96 2.48
N GLU A 62 14.76 17.28 3.39
CA GLU A 62 13.34 17.51 3.07
C GLU A 62 13.18 18.62 2.04
N ASN A 63 13.86 19.76 2.22
CA ASN A 63 13.80 20.87 1.28
C ASN A 63 14.40 20.50 -0.08
N LYS A 64 15.57 19.86 -0.11
CA LYS A 64 16.18 19.34 -1.37
C LYS A 64 15.23 18.38 -2.09
N CYS A 65 14.57 17.49 -1.36
CA CYS A 65 13.62 16.55 -1.92
C CYS A 65 12.37 17.24 -2.48
N ARG A 66 11.84 18.28 -1.80
CA ARG A 66 10.72 19.08 -2.32
C ARG A 66 11.07 19.72 -3.65
N ASP A 67 12.23 20.38 -3.73
CA ASP A 67 12.67 21.04 -4.96
C ASP A 67 12.83 20.05 -6.12
N GLN A 68 13.47 18.90 -5.85
CA GLN A 68 13.63 17.85 -6.86
C GLN A 68 12.29 17.30 -7.35
N VAL A 69 11.32 17.07 -6.45
CA VAL A 69 10.00 16.56 -6.81
C VAL A 69 9.20 17.58 -7.62
N LEU A 70 9.27 18.86 -7.26
CA LEU A 70 8.64 19.92 -8.04
C LEU A 70 9.25 20.00 -9.45
N LEU A 71 10.57 19.88 -9.57
CA LEU A 71 11.26 19.81 -10.85
C LEU A 71 10.81 18.61 -11.69
N LEU A 72 10.67 17.42 -11.09
CA LEU A 72 10.16 16.23 -11.78
C LEU A 72 8.75 16.45 -12.33
N ILE A 73 7.88 17.14 -11.59
CA ILE A 73 6.53 17.50 -12.06
C ILE A 73 6.60 18.54 -13.17
N ASP A 74 7.48 19.53 -13.06
CA ASP A 74 7.67 20.56 -14.09
C ASP A 74 8.21 19.96 -15.40
N ILE A 75 9.03 18.91 -15.33
CA ILE A 75 9.44 18.12 -16.50
C ILE A 75 8.23 17.47 -17.18
N GLN A 76 7.29 16.89 -16.42
CA GLN A 76 6.06 16.33 -16.98
C GLN A 76 5.14 17.39 -17.60
N LEU A 77 5.19 18.63 -17.10
CA LEU A 77 4.46 19.77 -17.65
C LEU A 77 5.10 20.33 -18.93
N ALA A 78 6.44 20.28 -19.02
CA ALA A 78 7.19 20.85 -20.12
C ALA A 78 6.93 20.11 -21.45
N TYR A 79 6.74 18.80 -21.40
CA TYR A 79 6.54 17.99 -22.60
C TYR A 79 5.51 16.87 -22.41
N ILE A 80 4.48 16.87 -23.26
CA ILE A 80 3.46 15.81 -23.31
C ILE A 80 3.85 14.80 -24.40
N ASN A 81 4.28 13.61 -23.99
CA ASN A 81 4.73 12.58 -24.92
C ASN A 81 3.56 11.74 -25.46
N THR A 82 2.94 12.20 -26.55
CA THR A 82 1.86 11.47 -27.24
C THR A 82 2.34 10.26 -28.05
N LYS A 83 3.65 9.98 -28.09
CA LYS A 83 4.22 8.78 -28.73
C LYS A 83 4.51 7.64 -27.75
N HIS A 84 4.16 7.82 -26.48
CA HIS A 84 4.35 6.80 -25.45
C HIS A 84 3.59 5.51 -25.82
N GLU A 85 4.20 4.34 -25.60
CA GLU A 85 3.64 3.04 -26.00
C GLU A 85 2.27 2.75 -25.36
N ASP A 86 2.11 3.07 -24.07
CA ASP A 86 0.85 2.95 -23.34
C ASP A 86 -0.20 4.01 -23.71
N PHE A 87 0.12 5.00 -24.56
CA PHE A 87 -0.82 6.07 -24.90
C PHE A 87 -1.70 5.72 -26.09
N ILE A 88 -3.02 5.72 -25.88
CA ILE A 88 -4.00 5.30 -26.88
C ILE A 88 -4.02 6.22 -28.12
N GLY A 89 -3.61 7.49 -27.99
CA GLY A 89 -3.65 8.46 -29.08
C GLY A 89 -2.64 8.24 -30.22
N SER A 90 -1.66 7.33 -30.07
CA SER A 90 -0.80 6.91 -31.18
C SER A 90 -1.30 5.65 -31.90
N ALA A 91 -2.28 4.93 -31.34
CA ALA A 91 -2.75 3.64 -31.83
C ALA A 91 -4.07 3.71 -32.62
N SER A 92 -4.60 4.91 -32.87
CA SER A 92 -5.89 5.13 -33.56
C SER A 92 -5.91 4.69 -35.03
N THR A 93 -4.84 4.08 -35.55
CA THR A 93 -4.87 3.42 -36.87
C THR A 93 -4.97 1.88 -36.78
N ARG A 94 -4.81 1.25 -35.61
CA ARG A 94 -4.71 -0.23 -35.53
C ARG A 94 -5.21 -0.91 -34.24
N ASN A 95 -6.23 -0.41 -33.54
CA ASN A 95 -6.85 -1.19 -32.45
C ASN A 95 -8.39 -1.18 -32.47
N PRO A 96 -9.06 -2.36 -32.44
CA PRO A 96 -10.52 -2.52 -32.50
C PRO A 96 -11.23 -2.22 -31.16
N GLN A 97 -10.89 -1.13 -30.45
CA GLN A 97 -11.39 -0.87 -29.09
C GLN A 97 -12.24 0.40 -28.89
N ASN A 98 -12.86 0.92 -29.95
CA ASN A 98 -13.94 1.92 -29.79
C ASN A 98 -15.30 1.23 -29.57
N VAL A 99 -15.38 0.26 -28.66
CA VAL A 99 -16.60 -0.50 -28.38
C VAL A 99 -17.53 0.32 -27.50
N ILE A 100 -18.74 0.59 -27.98
CA ILE A 100 -19.80 1.32 -27.30
C ILE A 100 -20.63 0.38 -26.42
N GLN A 101 -21.02 -0.79 -26.95
CA GLN A 101 -21.82 -1.79 -26.23
C GLN A 101 -21.54 -3.20 -26.74
N LYS A 102 -21.61 -4.19 -25.85
CA LYS A 102 -21.63 -5.61 -26.19
C LYS A 102 -22.85 -6.27 -25.57
N GLY A 103 -23.37 -7.32 -26.20
CA GLY A 103 -24.45 -8.11 -25.63
C GLY A 103 -25.09 -9.05 -26.62
N TRP A 104 -25.96 -9.91 -26.11
CA TRP A 104 -26.74 -10.84 -26.94
C TRP A 104 -27.91 -10.10 -27.60
N LEU A 105 -28.09 -10.33 -28.89
CA LEU A 105 -29.29 -9.94 -29.63
C LEU A 105 -29.72 -11.09 -30.52
N THR A 106 -31.03 -11.23 -30.71
CA THR A 106 -31.59 -12.21 -31.66
C THR A 106 -31.85 -11.52 -32.99
N ILE A 107 -31.40 -12.10 -34.10
CA ILE A 107 -31.79 -11.60 -35.42
C ILE A 107 -33.08 -12.31 -35.86
N SER A 108 -34.17 -11.54 -35.98
CA SER A 108 -35.53 -12.08 -36.17
C SER A 108 -35.88 -12.40 -37.61
N ASN A 109 -35.38 -11.61 -38.57
CA ASN A 109 -35.79 -11.72 -39.98
C ASN A 109 -34.88 -12.63 -40.85
N ILE A 110 -33.79 -13.16 -40.28
CA ILE A 110 -32.91 -14.11 -40.99
C ILE A 110 -33.38 -15.55 -40.75
N GLY A 111 -34.15 -16.08 -41.70
CA GLY A 111 -34.23 -17.52 -41.93
C GLY A 111 -35.34 -18.29 -41.23
N ILE A 112 -36.60 -18.02 -41.58
CA ILE A 112 -37.72 -18.97 -41.36
C ILE A 112 -37.45 -20.31 -42.08
N MET A 113 -36.66 -20.32 -43.17
CA MET A 113 -36.40 -21.52 -43.98
C MET A 113 -35.12 -22.32 -43.61
N LYS A 114 -34.29 -21.90 -42.64
CA LYS A 114 -33.03 -22.60 -42.27
C LYS A 114 -32.72 -22.59 -40.75
N GLY A 115 -33.74 -22.74 -39.91
CA GLY A 115 -33.56 -23.10 -38.49
C GLY A 115 -33.72 -21.99 -37.46
N GLY A 116 -34.80 -21.20 -37.57
CA GLY A 116 -35.31 -20.33 -36.51
C GLY A 116 -34.49 -19.05 -36.25
N ALA A 117 -35.08 -18.16 -35.45
CA ALA A 117 -34.40 -16.94 -34.97
C ALA A 117 -33.18 -17.33 -34.12
N LYS A 118 -32.00 -16.83 -34.49
CA LYS A 118 -30.73 -17.16 -33.84
C LYS A 118 -30.19 -15.98 -33.05
N GLU A 119 -29.68 -16.30 -31.87
CA GLU A 119 -29.00 -15.34 -31.00
C GLU A 119 -27.51 -15.27 -31.35
N PHE A 120 -26.98 -14.06 -31.37
CA PHE A 120 -25.56 -13.80 -31.63
C PHE A 120 -25.02 -12.82 -30.60
N TRP A 121 -23.70 -12.86 -30.40
CA TRP A 121 -23.01 -11.89 -29.56
C TRP A 121 -22.65 -10.65 -30.39
N PHE A 122 -23.27 -9.51 -30.09
CA PHE A 122 -23.06 -8.26 -30.80
C PHE A 122 -22.03 -7.39 -30.10
N ILE A 123 -21.26 -6.67 -30.91
CA ILE A 123 -20.33 -5.64 -30.51
C ILE A 123 -20.60 -4.42 -31.37
N LEU A 124 -21.18 -3.39 -30.76
CA LEU A 124 -21.32 -2.07 -31.36
C LEU A 124 -20.08 -1.26 -31.07
N SER A 125 -19.46 -0.73 -32.12
CA SER A 125 -18.35 0.21 -32.05
C SER A 125 -18.75 1.57 -32.62
N THR A 126 -17.88 2.57 -32.56
CA THR A 126 -18.13 3.91 -33.13
C THR A 126 -18.27 3.95 -34.65
N GLU A 127 -17.94 2.85 -35.35
CA GLU A 127 -17.90 2.79 -36.82
C GLU A 127 -18.62 1.56 -37.40
N SER A 128 -18.84 0.50 -36.60
CA SER A 128 -19.49 -0.72 -37.09
C SER A 128 -20.29 -1.43 -36.00
N LEU A 129 -21.33 -2.16 -36.43
CA LEU A 129 -22.04 -3.17 -35.66
C LEU A 129 -21.57 -4.55 -36.14
N SER A 130 -20.82 -5.26 -35.30
CA SER A 130 -20.33 -6.62 -35.61
C SER A 130 -21.05 -7.66 -34.77
N TRP A 131 -21.19 -8.88 -35.29
CA TRP A 131 -21.69 -10.00 -34.48
C TRP A 131 -20.90 -11.28 -34.68
N TYR A 132 -20.86 -12.08 -33.62
CA TYR A 132 -20.07 -13.29 -33.47
C TYR A 132 -20.99 -14.46 -33.15
N LYS A 133 -20.49 -15.67 -33.39
CA LYS A 133 -21.21 -16.89 -33.03
C LYS A 133 -21.55 -16.95 -31.53
N ASP A 134 -20.64 -16.48 -30.68
CA ASP A 134 -20.73 -16.52 -29.23
C ASP A 134 -19.86 -15.42 -28.58
N GLY A 135 -19.91 -15.34 -27.24
CA GLY A 135 -19.16 -14.39 -26.44
C GLY A 135 -17.66 -14.64 -26.35
N GLU A 136 -17.11 -15.70 -26.97
CA GLU A 136 -15.65 -15.88 -27.06
C GLU A 136 -15.01 -14.96 -28.10
N GLU A 137 -15.82 -14.32 -28.96
CA GLU A 137 -15.39 -13.34 -29.97
C GLU A 137 -14.38 -13.90 -31.00
N LYS A 138 -14.29 -15.24 -31.13
CA LYS A 138 -13.36 -15.92 -32.04
C LYS A 138 -13.87 -16.00 -33.48
N GLU A 139 -15.18 -16.21 -33.66
CA GLU A 139 -15.78 -16.40 -34.98
C GLU A 139 -16.72 -15.23 -35.33
N LYS A 140 -16.15 -14.20 -35.99
CA LYS A 140 -16.92 -13.06 -36.49
C LYS A 140 -17.78 -13.49 -37.68
N LYS A 141 -19.10 -13.35 -37.54
CA LYS A 141 -20.06 -13.70 -38.60
C LYS A 141 -20.22 -12.58 -39.61
N TYR A 142 -20.26 -11.34 -39.15
CA TYR A 142 -20.40 -10.17 -40.02
C TYR A 142 -19.93 -8.89 -39.31
N MET A 143 -19.64 -7.87 -40.12
CA MET A 143 -19.32 -6.53 -39.68
C MET A 143 -20.08 -5.55 -40.58
N LEU A 144 -21.05 -4.86 -39.99
CA LEU A 144 -21.90 -3.88 -40.67
C LEU A 144 -21.37 -2.47 -40.39
N PRO A 145 -20.85 -1.73 -41.38
CA PRO A 145 -20.52 -0.32 -41.22
C PRO A 145 -21.76 0.49 -40.83
N LEU A 146 -21.62 1.48 -39.95
CA LEU A 146 -22.75 2.30 -39.47
C LEU A 146 -23.17 3.41 -40.44
N ASP A 147 -22.39 3.63 -41.51
CA ASP A 147 -22.67 4.65 -42.50
C ASP A 147 -24.04 4.46 -43.15
N ASN A 148 -24.80 5.56 -43.25
CA ASN A 148 -26.12 5.59 -43.88
C ASN A 148 -27.16 4.64 -43.24
N LEU A 149 -26.97 4.25 -41.99
CA LEU A 149 -27.96 3.47 -41.25
C LEU A 149 -28.92 4.36 -40.47
N LYS A 150 -30.20 3.97 -40.44
CA LYS A 150 -31.22 4.53 -39.57
C LYS A 150 -31.92 3.43 -38.78
N LEU A 151 -32.47 3.83 -37.63
CA LEU A 151 -33.25 2.97 -36.77
C LEU A 151 -34.75 3.17 -37.05
N ARG A 152 -35.53 2.10 -37.03
CA ARG A 152 -37.00 2.14 -37.06
C ARG A 152 -37.55 1.23 -35.98
N ASP A 153 -38.64 1.66 -35.38
CA ASP A 153 -39.39 0.81 -34.45
C ASP A 153 -40.24 -0.20 -35.21
N VAL A 154 -40.18 -1.45 -34.76
CA VAL A 154 -40.98 -2.54 -35.33
C VAL A 154 -42.16 -2.76 -34.40
N GLU A 155 -43.37 -2.63 -34.95
CA GLU A 155 -44.59 -2.87 -34.19
C GLU A 155 -44.60 -4.29 -33.61
N LYS A 156 -45.00 -4.39 -32.34
CA LYS A 156 -45.08 -5.67 -31.64
C LYS A 156 -46.17 -6.54 -32.27
N GLY A 157 -45.77 -7.55 -33.05
CA GLY A 157 -46.70 -8.53 -33.60
C GLY A 157 -47.52 -9.22 -32.50
N PHE A 158 -48.79 -9.52 -32.77
CA PHE A 158 -49.81 -9.98 -31.80
C PHE A 158 -49.46 -11.26 -31.01
N MET A 159 -48.36 -11.95 -31.36
CA MET A 159 -47.87 -13.17 -30.69
C MET A 159 -46.38 -13.12 -30.28
N SER A 160 -45.69 -11.98 -30.42
CA SER A 160 -44.27 -11.86 -30.03
C SER A 160 -44.12 -11.31 -28.62
N SER A 161 -43.42 -12.06 -27.75
CA SER A 161 -43.02 -11.59 -26.42
C SER A 161 -41.75 -10.73 -26.44
N LYS A 162 -41.00 -10.71 -27.55
CA LYS A 162 -39.73 -9.98 -27.68
C LYS A 162 -39.93 -8.53 -28.14
N PHE A 163 -39.02 -7.66 -27.69
CA PHE A 163 -38.96 -6.25 -28.07
C PHE A 163 -38.05 -6.09 -29.29
N VAL A 164 -38.51 -5.46 -30.37
CA VAL A 164 -37.80 -5.49 -31.66
C VAL A 164 -37.57 -4.08 -32.18
N PHE A 165 -36.38 -3.84 -32.73
CA PHE A 165 -36.07 -2.67 -33.55
C PHE A 165 -35.42 -3.11 -34.86
N ALA A 166 -35.53 -2.29 -35.90
CA ALA A 166 -34.93 -2.54 -37.19
C ALA A 166 -33.85 -1.51 -37.50
N ILE A 167 -32.77 -1.97 -38.11
CA ILE A 167 -31.76 -1.11 -38.72
C ILE A 167 -31.85 -1.26 -40.23
N PHE A 168 -31.92 -0.15 -40.96
CA PHE A 168 -32.01 -0.15 -42.42
C PHE A 168 -31.07 0.88 -43.04
N ASN A 169 -30.70 0.68 -44.30
CA ASN A 169 -29.86 1.62 -45.03
C ASN A 169 -30.71 2.65 -45.77
N THR A 170 -30.39 3.94 -45.64
CA THR A 170 -31.13 5.04 -46.27
C THR A 170 -31.02 5.08 -47.79
N GLU A 171 -29.97 4.49 -48.36
CA GLU A 171 -29.76 4.38 -49.80
C GLU A 171 -30.41 3.12 -50.41
N LEU A 172 -31.31 2.45 -49.66
CA LEU A 172 -32.02 1.23 -50.09
C LEU A 172 -31.10 0.04 -50.42
N ARG A 173 -29.84 0.08 -49.95
CA ARG A 173 -28.90 -1.05 -50.05
C ARG A 173 -29.27 -2.15 -49.06
N ASN A 174 -28.92 -3.39 -49.41
CA ASN A 174 -29.06 -4.49 -48.47
C ASN A 174 -28.10 -4.31 -47.29
N VAL A 175 -28.63 -4.40 -46.08
CA VAL A 175 -27.88 -4.27 -44.83
C VAL A 175 -27.12 -5.57 -44.54
N TYR A 176 -27.74 -6.71 -44.81
CA TYR A 176 -27.13 -8.02 -44.63
C TYR A 176 -27.67 -9.01 -45.64
N LYS A 177 -26.78 -9.60 -46.47
CA LYS A 177 -27.15 -10.50 -47.56
C LYS A 177 -28.21 -9.88 -48.47
N ASP A 178 -29.38 -10.52 -48.58
CA ASP A 178 -30.50 -10.07 -49.40
C ASP A 178 -31.53 -9.26 -48.60
N TYR A 179 -31.26 -9.01 -47.31
CA TYR A 179 -32.16 -8.31 -46.40
C TYR A 179 -31.89 -6.80 -46.42
N LYS A 180 -32.94 -6.03 -46.75
CA LYS A 180 -32.94 -4.55 -46.77
C LYS A 180 -32.93 -3.91 -45.38
N CYS A 181 -33.35 -4.65 -44.37
CA CYS A 181 -33.29 -4.26 -42.96
C CYS A 181 -32.82 -5.45 -42.11
N LEU A 182 -32.27 -5.15 -40.94
CA LEU A 182 -31.88 -6.11 -39.93
C LEU A 182 -32.78 -5.93 -38.71
N GLU A 183 -33.62 -6.91 -38.41
CA GLU A 183 -34.50 -6.87 -37.23
C GLU A 183 -33.82 -7.53 -36.04
N LEU A 184 -33.58 -6.75 -35.00
CA LEU A 184 -32.88 -7.14 -33.79
C LEU A 184 -33.87 -7.17 -32.62
N ALA A 185 -33.90 -8.30 -31.92
CA ALA A 185 -34.82 -8.53 -30.82
C ALA A 185 -34.08 -8.65 -29.48
N CYS A 186 -34.61 -7.94 -28.49
CA CYS A 186 -34.20 -7.91 -27.09
C CYS A 186 -35.21 -8.66 -26.21
N ASN A 187 -34.76 -9.09 -25.02
CA ASN A 187 -35.59 -9.83 -24.08
C ASN A 187 -36.35 -8.91 -23.11
N SER A 188 -35.92 -7.65 -22.98
CA SER A 188 -36.59 -6.64 -22.14
C SER A 188 -36.66 -5.27 -22.84
N GLN A 189 -37.56 -4.42 -22.35
CA GLN A 189 -37.65 -3.01 -22.77
C GLN A 189 -36.39 -2.23 -22.40
N GLU A 190 -35.80 -2.51 -21.22
CA GLU A 190 -34.56 -1.86 -20.76
C GLU A 190 -33.38 -2.17 -21.69
N GLU A 191 -33.25 -3.43 -22.14
CA GLU A 191 -32.24 -3.81 -23.15
C GLU A 191 -32.47 -3.07 -24.47
N LEU A 192 -33.73 -3.00 -24.93
CA LEU A 192 -34.08 -2.26 -26.15
C LEU A 192 -33.66 -0.79 -26.05
N ASP A 193 -34.00 -0.12 -24.96
CA ASP A 193 -33.70 1.30 -24.75
C ASP A 193 -32.19 1.54 -24.61
N SER A 194 -31.47 0.64 -23.93
CA SER A 194 -30.02 0.66 -23.83
C SER A 194 -29.35 0.54 -25.21
N TRP A 195 -29.78 -0.41 -26.03
CA TRP A 195 -29.24 -0.60 -27.39
C TRP A 195 -29.57 0.57 -28.31
N LYS A 196 -30.78 1.14 -28.23
CA LYS A 196 -31.17 2.36 -28.95
C LYS A 196 -30.29 3.55 -28.57
N ALA A 197 -30.06 3.76 -27.27
CA ALA A 197 -29.20 4.84 -26.76
C ALA A 197 -27.75 4.68 -27.26
N SER A 198 -27.22 3.46 -27.27
CA SER A 198 -25.88 3.18 -27.77
C SER A 198 -25.77 3.37 -29.29
N LEU A 199 -26.79 2.99 -30.06
CA LEU A 199 -26.85 3.23 -31.51
C LEU A 199 -26.95 4.73 -31.84
N LEU A 200 -27.75 5.48 -31.07
CA LEU A 200 -27.81 6.95 -31.13
C LEU A 200 -26.42 7.56 -30.89
N ARG A 201 -25.72 7.09 -29.85
CA ARG A 201 -24.33 7.51 -29.54
C ARG A 201 -23.35 7.16 -30.66
N ALA A 202 -23.61 6.08 -31.41
CA ALA A 202 -22.83 5.66 -32.56
C ALA A 202 -23.17 6.43 -33.85
N GLY A 203 -24.17 7.31 -33.84
CA GLY A 203 -24.61 8.11 -34.99
C GLY A 203 -25.74 7.49 -35.82
N VAL A 204 -26.38 6.42 -35.35
CA VAL A 204 -27.53 5.79 -36.00
C VAL A 204 -28.80 6.35 -35.38
N TYR A 205 -29.46 7.27 -36.09
CA TYR A 205 -30.64 7.98 -35.61
C TYR A 205 -31.95 7.29 -35.99
N PRO A 206 -33.01 7.42 -35.17
CA PRO A 206 -34.35 6.99 -35.55
C PRO A 206 -34.83 7.73 -36.80
N GLU A 207 -35.62 7.05 -37.63
CA GLU A 207 -36.39 7.65 -38.69
C GLU A 207 -37.33 8.69 -38.07
N ARG A 208 -37.21 9.95 -38.49
CA ARG A 208 -38.12 11.01 -38.05
C ARG A 208 -39.43 10.81 -38.79
N ASP A 209 -40.52 10.58 -38.06
CA ASP A 209 -41.85 10.80 -38.61
C ASP A 209 -41.97 12.28 -38.97
N ALA A 210 -42.42 12.57 -40.18
CA ALA A 210 -42.49 13.92 -40.74
C ALA A 210 -43.50 14.85 -40.05
N GLU A 211 -43.97 14.54 -38.84
CA GLU A 211 -45.10 15.22 -38.20
C GLU A 211 -44.84 15.82 -36.80
N GLN A 212 -43.61 15.76 -36.25
CA GLN A 212 -43.31 16.43 -34.97
C GLN A 212 -42.14 17.41 -35.08
N GLU A 213 -42.43 18.59 -35.65
CA GLU A 213 -41.51 19.72 -35.71
C GLU A 213 -41.61 20.68 -34.50
N ASN A 214 -42.41 20.39 -33.48
CA ASN A 214 -42.60 21.29 -32.34
C ASN A 214 -42.41 20.58 -30.99
N GLY A 215 -41.15 20.47 -30.55
CA GLY A 215 -40.80 19.98 -29.23
C GLY A 215 -39.35 20.28 -28.88
N ALA A 216 -39.16 21.32 -28.06
CA ALA A 216 -37.92 21.76 -27.41
C ALA A 216 -36.65 20.92 -27.71
N GLN A 217 -35.92 21.34 -28.75
CA GLN A 217 -34.56 20.84 -29.00
C GLN A 217 -33.65 21.33 -27.87
N THR A 218 -33.33 20.44 -26.94
CA THR A 218 -32.14 20.63 -26.10
C THR A 218 -30.96 20.45 -27.04
N PHE A 219 -30.45 21.56 -27.56
CA PHE A 219 -29.39 21.60 -28.56
C PHE A 219 -28.05 21.20 -27.90
N THR A 220 -27.89 19.94 -27.50
CA THR A 220 -26.55 19.37 -27.32
C THR A 220 -26.11 18.88 -28.69
N ASP A 221 -25.09 19.53 -29.25
CA ASP A 221 -24.50 19.12 -30.53
C ASP A 221 -23.89 17.71 -30.35
N PRO A 222 -24.45 16.65 -30.97
CA PRO A 222 -23.96 15.29 -30.80
C PRO A 222 -22.50 15.12 -31.26
N GLN A 223 -22.04 16.00 -32.16
CA GLN A 223 -20.65 16.04 -32.60
C GLN A 223 -19.73 16.56 -31.49
N LEU A 224 -20.16 17.57 -30.74
CA LEU A 224 -19.44 18.10 -29.58
C LEU A 224 -19.35 17.04 -28.47
N GLU A 225 -20.44 16.31 -28.19
CA GLU A 225 -20.44 15.23 -27.19
C GLU A 225 -19.41 14.14 -27.53
N ARG A 226 -19.33 13.73 -28.81
CA ARG A 226 -18.33 12.75 -29.28
C ARG A 226 -16.90 13.28 -29.18
N GLN A 227 -16.68 14.56 -29.49
CA GLN A 227 -15.35 15.19 -29.36
C GLN A 227 -14.91 15.28 -27.90
N VAL A 228 -15.83 15.66 -26.99
CA VAL A 228 -15.55 15.73 -25.55
C VAL A 228 -15.19 14.35 -25.00
N GLU A 229 -15.92 13.31 -25.39
CA GLU A 229 -15.62 11.93 -24.97
C GLU A 229 -14.25 11.46 -25.49
N THR A 230 -13.92 11.78 -26.74
CA THR A 230 -12.61 11.45 -27.32
C THR A 230 -11.49 12.14 -26.52
N ILE A 231 -11.65 13.42 -26.19
CA ILE A 231 -10.69 14.16 -25.38
C ILE A 231 -10.58 13.54 -23.98
N ARG A 232 -11.70 13.17 -23.34
CA ARG A 232 -11.72 12.52 -22.03
C ARG A 232 -10.90 11.23 -22.04
N ASN A 233 -11.13 10.35 -23.01
CA ASN A 233 -10.39 9.09 -23.14
C ASN A 233 -8.88 9.30 -23.34
N LEU A 234 -8.50 10.32 -24.14
CA LEU A 234 -7.09 10.68 -24.31
C LEU A 234 -6.49 11.21 -23.00
N VAL A 235 -7.19 12.10 -22.30
CA VAL A 235 -6.76 12.64 -21.00
C VAL A 235 -6.55 11.50 -20.01
N ASP A 236 -7.52 10.59 -19.86
CA ASP A 236 -7.46 9.49 -18.92
C ASP A 236 -6.31 8.51 -19.24
N SER A 237 -6.12 8.21 -20.54
CA SER A 237 -4.99 7.40 -21.01
C SER A 237 -3.65 8.02 -20.65
N TYR A 238 -3.48 9.33 -20.90
CA TYR A 238 -2.22 10.01 -20.61
C TYR A 238 -1.99 10.14 -19.10
N MET A 239 -3.02 10.51 -18.34
CA MET A 239 -2.91 10.63 -16.88
C MET A 239 -2.58 9.31 -16.20
N SER A 240 -3.07 8.18 -16.72
CA SER A 240 -2.68 6.84 -16.24
C SER A 240 -1.16 6.62 -16.30
N ILE A 241 -0.51 7.02 -17.39
CA ILE A 241 0.95 6.95 -17.57
C ILE A 241 1.66 7.84 -16.55
N ILE A 242 1.19 9.07 -16.38
CA ILE A 242 1.74 10.00 -15.39
C ILE A 242 1.60 9.44 -13.98
N TYR A 243 0.44 8.90 -13.61
CA TYR A 243 0.23 8.31 -12.28
C TYR A 243 1.10 7.08 -12.04
N LYS A 244 1.37 6.25 -13.05
CA LYS A 244 2.37 5.17 -12.92
C LYS A 244 3.77 5.74 -12.65
N THR A 245 4.17 6.74 -13.44
CA THR A 245 5.50 7.38 -13.35
C THR A 245 5.71 8.04 -11.99
N VAL A 246 4.76 8.85 -11.53
CA VAL A 246 4.85 9.55 -10.24
C VAL A 246 4.85 8.55 -9.07
N ARG A 247 4.02 7.50 -9.11
CA ARG A 247 4.01 6.48 -8.05
C ARG A 247 5.31 5.68 -7.95
N ASP A 248 6.07 5.57 -9.03
CA ASP A 248 7.37 4.90 -9.04
C ASP A 248 8.52 5.85 -8.64
N LEU A 249 8.56 7.05 -9.21
CA LEU A 249 9.66 8.00 -8.99
C LEU A 249 9.61 8.65 -7.61
N MET A 250 8.42 8.89 -7.04
CA MET A 250 8.28 9.57 -5.76
C MET A 250 8.96 8.82 -4.61
N PRO A 251 8.66 7.53 -4.34
CA PRO A 251 9.35 6.80 -3.29
C PRO A 251 10.86 6.70 -3.51
N LYS A 252 11.30 6.52 -4.76
CA LYS A 252 12.73 6.44 -5.12
C LYS A 252 13.47 7.74 -4.81
N THR A 253 12.87 8.87 -5.13
CA THR A 253 13.44 10.20 -4.87
C THR A 253 13.57 10.46 -3.38
N ILE A 254 12.51 10.19 -2.61
CA ILE A 254 12.51 10.34 -1.15
C ILE A 254 13.55 9.41 -0.51
N MET A 255 13.59 8.14 -0.95
CA MET A 255 14.54 7.16 -0.43
C MET A 255 15.99 7.61 -0.66
N HIS A 256 16.29 8.07 -1.87
CA HIS A 256 17.65 8.49 -2.23
C HIS A 256 18.06 9.78 -1.52
N LEU A 257 17.24 10.83 -1.63
CA LEU A 257 17.63 12.17 -1.18
C LEU A 257 17.41 12.39 0.31
N MET A 258 16.44 11.73 0.94
CA MET A 258 16.16 11.91 2.37
C MET A 258 16.68 10.75 3.18
N ILE A 259 16.15 9.54 2.96
CA ILE A 259 16.40 8.41 3.88
C ILE A 259 17.85 7.96 3.83
N ASN A 260 18.39 7.73 2.63
CA ASN A 260 19.77 7.29 2.46
C ASN A 260 20.76 8.38 2.83
N SER A 261 20.52 9.64 2.42
CA SER A 261 21.37 10.77 2.82
C SER A 261 21.46 10.93 4.34
N VAL A 262 20.33 10.92 5.04
CA VAL A 262 20.31 11.03 6.52
C VAL A 262 21.00 9.84 7.16
N LYS A 263 20.81 8.62 6.63
CA LYS A 263 21.51 7.43 7.12
C LYS A 263 23.03 7.56 6.95
N GLU A 264 23.48 8.00 5.77
CA GLU A 264 24.91 8.19 5.47
C GLU A 264 25.50 9.27 6.38
N PHE A 265 24.81 10.40 6.55
CA PHE A 265 25.17 11.46 7.47
C PHE A 265 25.35 10.97 8.92
N ILE A 266 24.37 10.23 9.44
CA ILE A 266 24.44 9.68 10.81
C ILE A 266 25.65 8.74 10.95
N SER A 267 25.94 7.95 9.92
CA SER A 267 27.03 6.98 9.96
C SER A 267 28.43 7.58 9.79
N SER A 268 28.55 8.67 9.03
CA SER A 268 29.85 9.15 8.54
C SER A 268 30.23 10.55 9.04
N GLU A 269 29.24 11.41 9.31
CA GLU A 269 29.48 12.84 9.58
C GLU A 269 29.06 13.28 10.98
N LEU A 270 27.99 12.71 11.54
CA LEU A 270 27.43 13.10 12.84
C LEU A 270 28.49 13.14 13.94
N LEU A 271 29.35 12.12 14.00
CA LEU A 271 30.41 12.04 15.01
C LEU A 271 31.40 13.21 14.87
N ALA A 272 31.83 13.51 13.64
CA ALA A 272 32.74 14.62 13.38
C ALA A 272 32.12 15.97 13.77
N GLN A 273 30.83 16.16 13.52
CA GLN A 273 30.11 17.37 13.92
C GLN A 273 30.01 17.53 15.44
N LEU A 274 29.72 16.44 16.17
CA LEU A 274 29.69 16.46 17.63
C LEU A 274 31.06 16.81 18.22
N TYR A 275 32.16 16.30 17.65
CA TYR A 275 33.51 16.67 18.06
C TYR A 275 33.86 18.12 17.75
N ALA A 276 33.35 18.66 16.64
CA ALA A 276 33.60 20.04 16.24
C ALA A 276 32.96 21.09 17.16
N LEU A 277 32.01 20.69 18.03
CA LEU A 277 31.42 21.58 19.04
C LEU A 277 32.44 22.06 20.11
N GLY A 278 33.61 21.42 20.22
CA GLY A 278 34.73 21.90 21.05
C GLY A 278 34.61 21.62 22.55
N GLU A 279 33.41 21.34 23.06
CA GLU A 279 33.13 21.09 24.49
C GLU A 279 32.73 19.63 24.76
N CYS A 280 33.52 18.67 24.27
CA CYS A 280 33.21 17.23 24.42
C CYS A 280 33.03 16.78 25.88
N SER A 281 33.68 17.46 26.83
CA SER A 281 33.51 17.13 28.25
C SER A 281 32.13 17.51 28.77
N ALA A 282 31.63 18.71 28.42
CA ALA A 282 30.31 19.18 28.85
C ALA A 282 29.20 18.35 28.18
N LEU A 283 29.40 17.99 26.91
CA LEU A 283 28.50 17.12 26.16
C LEU A 283 28.26 15.78 26.86
N MET A 284 29.29 15.26 27.53
CA MET A 284 29.29 13.97 28.24
C MET A 284 28.94 14.10 29.74
N ASP A 285 28.39 15.24 30.18
CA ASP A 285 27.90 15.37 31.54
C ASP A 285 26.74 14.41 31.82
N GLU A 286 26.89 13.63 32.89
CA GLU A 286 25.89 12.65 33.33
C GLU A 286 24.61 13.37 33.82
N SER A 287 23.45 12.76 33.59
CA SER A 287 22.21 13.22 34.20
C SER A 287 22.27 13.14 35.74
N PRO A 288 21.54 13.99 36.48
CA PRO A 288 21.50 13.94 37.94
C PRO A 288 21.10 12.56 38.48
N GLU A 289 20.14 11.90 37.82
CA GLU A 289 19.67 10.56 38.17
C GLU A 289 20.74 9.51 37.93
N GLN A 290 21.45 9.59 36.80
CA GLN A 290 22.55 8.68 36.47
C GLN A 290 23.72 8.84 37.44
N LYS A 291 24.05 10.09 37.79
CA LYS A 291 25.08 10.43 38.78
C LYS A 291 24.71 9.88 40.16
N GLN A 292 23.48 10.08 40.62
CA GLN A 292 22.99 9.55 41.88
C GLN A 292 23.02 8.01 41.91
N HIS A 293 22.58 7.37 40.83
CA HIS A 293 22.61 5.92 40.70
C HIS A 293 24.04 5.38 40.78
N ARG A 294 24.98 6.02 40.07
CA ARG A 294 26.41 5.67 40.13
C ARG A 294 26.97 5.80 41.54
N GLU A 295 26.67 6.88 42.24
CA GLU A 295 27.08 7.09 43.63
C GLU A 295 26.49 6.02 44.58
N GLU A 296 25.23 5.64 44.40
CA GLU A 296 24.59 4.59 45.19
C GLU A 296 25.24 3.21 44.95
N VAL A 297 25.50 2.88 43.69
CA VAL A 297 26.18 1.62 43.30
C VAL A 297 27.58 1.56 43.90
N LEU A 298 28.35 2.66 43.83
CA LEU A 298 29.68 2.74 44.42
C LEU A 298 29.64 2.57 45.95
N ARG A 299 28.67 3.19 46.61
CA ARG A 299 28.47 3.04 48.06
C ARG A 299 28.14 1.59 48.44
N LYS A 300 27.22 0.94 47.72
CA LYS A 300 26.86 -0.47 47.92
C LYS A 300 28.07 -1.38 47.69
N HIS A 301 28.81 -1.15 46.61
CA HIS A 301 30.02 -1.92 46.30
C HIS A 301 31.06 -1.81 47.42
N SER A 302 31.31 -0.61 47.94
CA SER A 302 32.24 -0.40 49.07
C SER A 302 31.82 -1.18 50.31
N ALA A 303 30.54 -1.09 50.69
CA ALA A 303 30.01 -1.80 51.85
C ALA A 303 30.09 -3.33 51.70
N LEU A 304 29.80 -3.86 50.50
CA LEU A 304 29.93 -5.30 50.23
C LEU A 304 31.38 -5.78 50.31
N LYS A 305 32.33 -4.97 49.82
CA LYS A 305 33.76 -5.29 49.91
C LYS A 305 34.26 -5.31 51.36
N GLU A 306 33.79 -4.37 52.17
CA GLU A 306 34.07 -4.34 53.60
C GLU A 306 33.49 -5.57 54.31
N ALA A 307 32.23 -5.91 54.04
CA ALA A 307 31.59 -7.10 54.59
C ALA A 307 32.34 -8.41 54.24
N LEU A 308 32.83 -8.52 52.99
CA LEU A 308 33.65 -9.67 52.57
C LEU A 308 34.98 -9.74 53.35
N THR A 309 35.58 -8.59 53.64
CA THR A 309 36.82 -8.52 54.44
C THR A 309 36.56 -9.04 55.85
N VAL A 310 35.48 -8.58 56.49
CA VAL A 310 35.07 -9.05 57.83
C VAL A 310 34.80 -10.55 57.85
N ILE A 311 34.13 -11.11 56.83
CA ILE A 311 33.90 -12.57 56.73
C ILE A 311 35.24 -13.33 56.60
N GLY A 312 36.18 -12.80 55.82
CA GLY A 312 37.53 -13.37 55.69
C GLY A 312 38.31 -13.39 57.00
N GLU A 313 38.19 -12.32 57.80
CA GLU A 313 38.79 -12.24 59.13
C GLU A 313 38.18 -13.28 60.09
N ILE A 314 36.85 -13.41 60.16
CA ILE A 314 36.19 -14.42 61.00
C ILE A 314 36.62 -15.84 60.62
N SER A 315 36.73 -16.13 59.31
CA SER A 315 37.13 -17.45 58.81
C SER A 315 38.57 -17.82 59.14
N THR A 316 39.45 -16.82 59.32
CA THR A 316 40.86 -17.03 59.70
C THR A 316 41.10 -16.98 61.20
N SER A 317 40.15 -16.43 61.97
CA SER A 317 40.27 -16.21 63.43
C SER A 317 39.60 -17.29 64.29
N THR A 318 38.85 -18.21 63.69
CA THR A 318 38.08 -19.22 64.43
C THR A 318 38.90 -20.51 64.64
N PHE A 319 39.21 -20.83 65.90
CA PHE A 319 39.79 -22.11 66.30
C PHE A 319 38.68 -23.13 66.61
N THR A 320 38.73 -24.30 65.97
CA THR A 320 37.87 -25.44 66.31
C THR A 320 38.39 -26.13 67.57
N THR A 321 37.57 -26.20 68.62
CA THR A 321 37.87 -27.02 69.79
C THR A 321 37.54 -28.49 69.47
N PRO A 322 38.45 -29.45 69.73
CA PRO A 322 38.14 -30.86 69.56
C PRO A 322 37.03 -31.27 70.54
N LEU A 323 36.15 -32.17 70.09
CA LEU A 323 35.01 -32.65 70.87
C LEU A 323 35.47 -33.17 72.24
N PRO A 324 34.80 -32.78 73.34
CA PRO A 324 35.14 -33.28 74.67
C PRO A 324 34.90 -34.80 74.74
N PRO A 325 35.67 -35.54 75.56
CA PRO A 325 35.53 -36.98 75.68
C PRO A 325 34.12 -37.38 76.16
N PRO A 326 33.59 -38.54 75.74
CA PRO A 326 32.25 -39.00 76.13
C PRO A 326 32.12 -39.14 77.65
N VAL A 327 31.05 -38.60 78.22
CA VAL A 327 30.77 -38.65 79.66
C VAL A 327 30.08 -39.97 80.01
N ASP A 328 30.61 -40.71 80.98
CA ASP A 328 29.99 -41.94 81.47
C ASP A 328 28.63 -41.65 82.14
N SER A 329 27.58 -42.22 81.56
CA SER A 329 26.17 -42.02 81.96
C SER A 329 25.62 -43.18 82.79
N SER A 330 26.50 -44.01 83.38
CA SER A 330 26.17 -45.16 84.22
C SER A 330 25.28 -44.85 85.44
N TRP A 331 25.15 -43.57 85.82
CA TRP A 331 24.31 -43.12 86.94
C TRP A 331 22.81 -42.88 86.59
N ILE A 332 22.40 -42.95 85.32
CA ILE A 332 21.01 -42.58 84.90
C ILE A 332 20.05 -43.78 84.86
N GLN A 333 20.49 -45.03 85.07
CA GLN A 333 19.59 -46.19 85.12
C GLN A 333 19.15 -46.52 86.55
N HIS A 334 18.09 -45.85 87.04
CA HIS A 334 17.00 -46.48 87.80
C HIS A 334 15.98 -45.43 88.25
N GLN A 335 14.94 -45.21 87.43
CA GLN A 335 13.53 -45.24 87.85
C GLN A 335 12.64 -44.98 86.64
N ARG A 336 12.35 -46.06 85.91
CA ARG A 336 11.14 -46.15 85.09
C ARG A 336 9.98 -46.50 86.02
N TYR A 337 9.04 -45.59 86.22
CA TYR A 337 7.64 -45.95 86.45
C TYR A 337 6.73 -45.13 85.52
N LYS A 338 5.83 -45.88 84.88
CA LYS A 338 4.94 -45.53 83.78
C LYS A 338 3.73 -44.75 84.26
N PHE A 339 3.19 -43.87 83.42
CA PHE A 339 1.75 -43.79 83.19
C PHE A 339 1.44 -43.41 81.74
N ASP A 340 0.50 -44.15 81.16
CA ASP A 340 0.13 -44.23 79.74
C ASP A 340 -0.94 -43.21 79.30
N ALA A 341 -1.07 -43.09 77.96
CA ALA A 341 -2.23 -42.60 77.18
C ALA A 341 -2.49 -41.08 77.17
N PHE A 342 -2.69 -40.38 76.05
CA PHE A 342 -3.60 -40.66 74.94
C PHE A 342 -3.17 -39.97 73.61
N ARG A 343 -3.83 -40.39 72.54
CA ARG A 343 -3.42 -40.37 71.12
C ARG A 343 -3.91 -39.14 70.35
N ALA A 344 -3.10 -38.75 69.36
CA ALA A 344 -3.40 -38.15 68.05
C ALA A 344 -4.78 -37.52 67.74
N GLY A 345 -4.74 -36.29 67.21
CA GLY A 345 -5.78 -35.68 66.38
C GLY A 345 -5.12 -34.84 65.27
N VAL A 346 -5.37 -35.23 64.01
CA VAL A 346 -4.81 -34.67 62.77
C VAL A 346 -5.75 -33.60 62.19
N SER A 347 -5.20 -32.56 61.54
CA SER A 347 -5.65 -31.96 60.25
C SER A 347 -4.74 -30.74 59.91
N LYS A 348 -3.95 -30.73 58.81
CA LYS A 348 -4.25 -30.35 57.40
C LYS A 348 -5.01 -29.01 57.30
N VAL A 349 -4.62 -28.02 56.48
CA VAL A 349 -4.55 -28.00 55.00
C VAL A 349 -3.65 -26.85 54.47
N ASP A 350 -2.83 -27.19 53.46
CA ASP A 350 -2.31 -26.54 52.21
C ASP A 350 -2.64 -25.04 51.90
N CYS A 351 -1.87 -24.23 51.14
CA CYS A 351 -1.05 -24.37 49.91
C CYS A 351 -0.40 -22.96 49.58
N PRO A 352 0.34 -22.69 48.47
CA PRO A 352 1.08 -23.51 47.49
C PRO A 352 2.50 -22.98 47.13
N ASN A 353 3.23 -23.85 46.41
CA ASN A 353 4.53 -23.67 45.74
C ASN A 353 4.58 -22.58 44.65
N TYR A 354 5.76 -22.02 44.36
CA TYR A 354 6.50 -22.14 43.07
C TYR A 354 7.65 -21.11 42.97
N LEU A 355 8.89 -21.60 42.95
CA LEU A 355 10.05 -20.94 42.31
C LEU A 355 11.13 -22.01 42.08
N PRO A 356 11.33 -22.50 40.84
CA PRO A 356 12.52 -23.24 40.48
C PRO A 356 13.63 -22.32 39.99
N GLN A 357 14.83 -22.71 40.40
CA GLN A 357 16.15 -22.20 40.09
C GLN A 357 16.41 -22.18 38.58
N MET A 358 17.10 -21.15 38.09
CA MET A 358 17.97 -21.28 36.91
C MET A 358 19.20 -20.39 37.04
N ILE A 359 20.32 -21.02 36.70
CA ILE A 359 21.70 -20.71 37.06
C ILE A 359 22.30 -19.74 36.04
N PHE A 360 23.09 -18.78 36.55
CA PHE A 360 23.94 -17.87 35.80
C PHE A 360 25.08 -18.62 35.08
N LEU A 361 25.18 -18.43 33.77
CA LEU A 361 26.39 -18.68 32.97
C LEU A 361 27.10 -17.33 32.78
N ILE A 362 28.18 -17.11 33.53
CA ILE A 362 29.13 -16.01 33.29
C ILE A 362 30.32 -16.60 32.53
N HIS A 363 30.56 -16.07 31.33
CA HIS A 363 31.70 -16.40 30.48
C HIS A 363 32.73 -15.25 30.56
N THR A 364 34.01 -15.61 30.72
CA THR A 364 35.28 -14.96 30.28
C THR A 364 36.37 -15.13 31.36
N PRO A 365 37.69 -15.05 31.03
CA PRO A 365 38.41 -15.44 29.82
C PRO A 365 39.66 -16.32 30.13
N ARG A 366 40.18 -17.10 29.16
CA ARG A 366 41.50 -17.75 29.26
C ARG A 366 42.53 -17.03 28.38
N ARG A 367 43.57 -16.50 29.03
CA ARG A 367 44.85 -16.11 28.42
C ARG A 367 45.58 -17.35 27.88
N GLY A 368 46.10 -17.28 26.65
CA GLY A 368 47.06 -18.21 26.09
C GLY A 368 48.15 -17.42 25.36
N ASN A 369 49.40 -17.64 25.76
CA ASN A 369 50.62 -16.99 25.28
C ASN A 369 51.01 -17.42 23.85
N PRO A 370 51.91 -16.67 23.18
CA PRO A 370 52.37 -16.95 21.83
C PRO A 370 53.50 -17.99 21.82
N GLN A 371 53.57 -18.82 20.79
CA GLN A 371 54.80 -19.53 20.41
C GLN A 371 55.05 -19.40 18.91
N GLN A 372 56.33 -19.15 18.62
CA GLN A 372 56.97 -19.03 17.32
C GLN A 372 57.12 -20.40 16.62
N SER A 373 57.26 -20.35 15.29
CA SER A 373 58.34 -20.96 14.48
C SER A 373 57.94 -21.96 13.39
N GLN A 374 58.37 -21.59 12.17
CA GLN A 374 58.77 -22.40 11.00
C GLN A 374 57.65 -23.20 10.32
N VAL A 375 57.39 -23.05 9.01
CA VAL A 375 58.30 -23.18 7.84
C VAL A 375 58.01 -22.12 6.78
#